data_AF-A0A3D2YFQ9-F1
#
_entry.id   AF-A0A3D2YFQ9-F1
#
_cell.length_a   1.000
_cell.length_b   1.000
_cell.length_c   1.000
_cell.angle_alpha   90.00
_cell.angle_beta   90.00
_cell.angle_gamma   90.00
#
_symmetry.space_group_name_H-M   'P 1'
#
loop_
_entity.id
_entity.type
_entity.pdbx_description
1 polymer ?
#
loop_
_entity_poly.entity_id
_entity_poly.type
_entity_poly.pdbx_seq_one_letter_code
_entity_poly.pdbx_strand_id
1 'polypeptide(L)'
;MKLGIVGLPNVGKSTLFNAITNAGAESANYPFCTIEPNVGMVAVPDERLDKLAEMYHPKKKTPAVIEFVDIAGLVKGASQGAGLGNKFLENIRRTDAIVHV
;
A
#
# COMPACT_ATOMS: atom_id res chain seq x y z
N MET A 1 -5.64 0.18 8.28
CA MET A 1 -4.52 1.13 8.35
C MET A 1 -3.88 1.19 6.97
N LYS A 2 -3.71 2.39 6.41
CA LYS A 2 -3.17 2.66 5.08
C LYS A 2 -1.79 3.29 5.17
N LEU A 3 -0.81 2.68 4.52
CA LEU A 3 0.57 3.16 4.43
C LEU A 3 0.83 3.68 3.02
N GLY A 4 1.22 4.95 2.88
CA GLY A 4 1.61 5.55 1.63
C GLY A 4 3.10 5.39 1.36
N ILE A 5 3.47 4.69 0.29
CA ILE A 5 4.86 4.60 -0.15
C ILE A 5 5.16 5.83 -1.00
N VAL A 6 6.12 6.64 -0.56
CA VAL A 6 6.58 7.86 -1.25
C VAL A 6 8.06 7.76 -1.54
N GLY A 7 8.51 8.47 -2.57
CA GLY A 7 9.92 8.56 -2.94
C GLY A 7 10.10 9.37 -4.21
N LEU A 8 11.36 9.65 -4.54
CA LEU A 8 11.70 10.26 -5.82
C LEU A 8 11.43 9.28 -6.99
N PRO A 9 11.32 9.77 -8.23
CA PRO A 9 11.29 8.89 -9.40
C PRO A 9 12.49 7.93 -9.41
N ASN A 10 12.24 6.67 -9.78
CA ASN A 10 13.26 5.62 -9.98
C ASN A 10 14.06 5.16 -8.74
N VAL A 11 13.59 5.44 -7.51
CA VAL A 11 14.24 4.96 -6.26
C VAL A 11 13.90 3.51 -5.89
N GLY A 12 13.18 2.78 -6.75
CA GLY A 12 12.77 1.40 -6.47
C GLY A 12 11.45 1.25 -5.71
N LYS A 13 10.66 2.34 -5.57
CA LYS A 13 9.34 2.34 -4.93
C LYS A 13 8.42 1.21 -5.43
N SER A 14 8.26 1.08 -6.75
CA SER A 14 7.39 0.04 -7.32
C SER A 14 7.98 -1.37 -7.20
N THR A 15 9.31 -1.50 -7.12
CA THR A 15 9.99 -2.76 -6.81
C THR A 15 9.68 -3.20 -5.38
N LEU A 16 9.77 -2.29 -4.40
CA LEU A 16 9.41 -2.56 -3.02
C LEU A 16 7.92 -2.92 -2.89
N PHE A 17 7.04 -2.15 -3.52
CA PHE A 17 5.60 -2.41 -3.52
C PHE A 17 5.28 -3.82 -4.04
N ASN A 18 5.85 -4.22 -5.18
CA ASN A 18 5.64 -5.55 -5.74
C ASN A 18 6.19 -6.66 -4.83
N ALA A 19 7.34 -6.44 -4.20
CA ALA A 19 7.96 -7.41 -3.30
C ALA A 19 7.13 -7.65 -2.03
N ILE A 20 6.57 -6.60 -1.42
CA ILE A 20 5.81 -6.73 -0.18
C ILE A 20 4.37 -7.18 -0.40
N THR A 21 3.78 -6.83 -1.55
CA THR A 21 2.38 -7.18 -1.85
C THR A 21 2.24 -8.56 -2.47
N ASN A 22 3.33 -9.20 -2.92
CA ASN A 22 3.31 -10.46 -3.69
C ASN A 22 2.23 -10.47 -4.78
N ALA A 23 1.92 -9.29 -5.31
CA ALA A 23 0.75 -9.05 -6.13
C ALA A 23 0.94 -9.68 -7.52
N GLY A 24 0.53 -10.94 -7.66
CA GLY A 24 -0.63 -11.17 -8.51
C GLY A 24 -1.77 -10.41 -7.84
N ALA A 25 -1.91 -9.12 -8.18
CA ALA A 25 -2.91 -8.27 -7.58
C ALA A 25 -4.23 -9.03 -7.66
N GLU A 26 -4.82 -9.41 -6.53
CA GLU A 26 -6.24 -9.67 -6.54
C GLU A 26 -6.86 -8.31 -6.88
N SER A 27 -7.01 -8.12 -8.18
CA SER A 27 -7.93 -7.19 -8.80
C SER A 27 -9.30 -7.65 -8.32
N ALA A 28 -9.63 -7.31 -7.08
CA ALA A 28 -11.01 -7.09 -6.72
C ALA A 28 -11.43 -5.95 -7.63
N ASN A 29 -11.94 -6.32 -8.81
CA ASN A 29 -12.51 -5.44 -9.81
C ASN A 29 -13.66 -4.69 -9.13
N TYR A 30 -13.37 -3.58 -8.47
CA TYR A 30 -14.36 -2.57 -8.17
C TYR A 30 -14.57 -1.81 -9.47
N PRO A 31 -15.71 -2.00 -10.15
CA PRO A 31 -15.97 -1.26 -11.37
C PRO A 31 -16.11 0.21 -10.98
N PHE A 32 -15.53 1.13 -11.78
CA PHE A 32 -15.60 2.61 -11.71
C PHE A 32 -14.35 3.42 -11.29
N CYS A 33 -13.12 2.91 -11.45
CA CYS A 33 -11.94 3.69 -11.05
C CYS A 33 -11.31 4.50 -12.20
N THR A 34 -11.33 5.83 -12.04
CA THR A 34 -10.62 6.82 -12.85
C THR A 34 -9.25 7.08 -12.19
N ILE A 35 -8.14 6.62 -12.78
CA ILE A 35 -6.74 6.93 -12.38
C ILE A 35 -6.47 6.80 -10.86
N GLU A 36 -6.71 5.63 -10.28
CA GLU A 36 -6.49 5.37 -8.85
C GLU A 36 -5.06 4.85 -8.53
N PRO A 37 -4.49 5.18 -7.35
CA PRO A 37 -3.18 4.68 -6.93
C PRO A 37 -3.18 3.15 -6.77
N ASN A 38 -2.04 2.49 -6.97
CA ASN A 38 -1.96 1.04 -6.77
C ASN A 38 -2.10 0.73 -5.27
N VAL A 39 -3.06 -0.11 -4.91
CA VAL A 39 -3.31 -0.54 -3.53
C VAL A 39 -3.04 -2.02 -3.40
N GLY A 40 -2.34 -2.43 -2.35
CA GLY A 40 -2.05 -3.84 -2.05
C GLY A 40 -2.24 -4.15 -0.57
N MET A 41 -2.73 -5.36 -0.28
CA MET A 41 -2.97 -5.83 1.09
C MET A 41 -1.90 -6.82 1.49
N VAL A 42 -1.28 -6.62 2.66
CA VAL A 42 -0.20 -7.46 3.18
C VAL A 42 -0.58 -7.99 4.57
N ALA A 43 -0.54 -9.31 4.72
CA ALA A 43 -0.74 -9.95 6.01
C ALA A 43 0.43 -9.64 6.94
N VAL A 44 0.13 -9.25 8.18
CA VAL A 44 1.13 -8.99 9.21
C VAL A 44 1.68 -10.33 9.71
N PRO A 45 2.99 -10.58 9.61
CA PRO A 45 3.59 -11.77 10.20
C PRO A 45 3.52 -11.67 11.74
N ASP A 46 2.93 -12.66 12.39
CA ASP A 46 2.76 -12.71 13.85
C ASP A 46 2.91 -14.13 14.39
N GLU A 47 4.07 -14.42 14.99
CA GLU A 47 4.37 -15.72 15.59
C GLU A 47 3.39 -16.11 16.71
N ARG A 48 2.75 -15.14 17.36
CA ARG A 48 1.76 -15.41 18.42
C ARG A 48 0.50 -16.02 17.84
N LEU A 49 0.09 -15.52 16.67
CA LEU A 49 -1.05 -16.08 15.94
C LEU A 49 -0.74 -17.49 15.45
N ASP A 50 0.50 -17.76 15.04
CA ASP A 50 0.95 -19.09 14.64
C ASP A 50 0.86 -20.09 15.79
N LYS A 51 1.40 -19.73 16.97
CA LYS A 51 1.31 -20.54 18.18
C LYS A 51 -0.14 -20.82 18.59
N LEU A 52 -1.04 -19.84 18.48
CA LEU A 52 -2.46 -20.02 18.76
C LEU A 52 -3.11 -20.98 17.75
N ALA A 53 -2.78 -20.86 16.46
CA ALA A 53 -3.29 -21.76 15.44
C ALA A 53 -2.83 -23.22 15.67
N GLU A 54 -1.59 -23.42 16.11
CA GLU A 54 -1.05 -24.73 16.49
C GLU A 54 -1.72 -25.30 17.75
N MET A 55 -2.04 -24.49 18.75
CA MET A 55 -2.70 -24.97 19.97
C MET A 55 -4.17 -25.34 19.73
N TYR A 56 -4.92 -24.51 19.00
CA TYR A 56 -6.37 -24.63 18.90
C TYR A 56 -6.87 -25.29 17.60
N HIS A 57 -5.98 -25.51 16.62
CA HIS A 57 -6.30 -26.12 15.32
C HIS A 57 -7.58 -25.56 14.66
N PRO A 58 -7.69 -24.22 14.50
CA PRO A 58 -8.90 -23.62 13.95
C PRO A 58 -9.05 -23.97 12.46
N LYS A 59 -10.29 -24.07 11.98
CA LYS A 59 -10.57 -24.28 10.55
C LYS A 59 -10.01 -23.18 9.64
N LYS A 60 -9.77 -21.98 10.19
CA LYS A 60 -9.24 -20.82 9.47
C LYS A 60 -8.34 -19.98 10.39
N LYS A 61 -7.15 -19.64 9.92
CA LYS A 61 -6.26 -18.63 10.51
C LYS A 61 -6.45 -17.31 9.75
N THR A 62 -6.75 -16.22 10.47
CA THR A 62 -6.98 -14.90 9.85
C THR A 62 -5.97 -13.91 10.44
N PRO A 63 -4.94 -13.49 9.69
CA PRO A 63 -3.97 -12.51 10.17
C PRO A 63 -4.54 -11.09 10.17
N ALA A 64 -3.90 -10.19 10.91
CA ALA A 64 -4.10 -8.76 10.71
C ALA A 64 -3.56 -8.37 9.33
N VAL A 65 -4.15 -7.35 8.71
CA VAL A 65 -3.79 -6.92 7.35
C VAL A 65 -3.50 -5.42 7.34
N ILE A 66 -2.48 -5.04 6.59
CA ILE A 66 -2.09 -3.66 6.34
C ILE A 66 -2.28 -3.36 4.85
N GLU A 67 -2.80 -2.17 4.55
CA GLU A 67 -2.98 -1.69 3.19
C GLU A 67 -1.80 -0.79 2.82
N PHE A 68 -1.11 -1.11 1.73
CA PHE A 68 -0.06 -0.29 1.13
C PHE A 68 -0.59 0.42 -0.11
N VAL A 69 -0.29 1.70 -0.23
CA VAL A 69 -0.67 2.56 -1.35
C VAL A 69 0.60 3.04 -2.02
N ASP A 70 0.79 2.68 -3.29
CA ASP A 70 1.89 3.20 -4.09
C ASP A 70 1.55 4.61 -4.59
N ILE A 71 2.14 5.63 -3.97
CA ILE A 71 1.91 7.02 -4.36
C ILE A 71 2.87 7.36 -5.49
N ALA A 72 2.33 7.87 -6.61
CA ALA A 72 3.13 8.32 -7.76
C ALA A 72 4.29 9.24 -7.30
N GLY A 73 5.46 9.11 -7.94
CA GLY A 73 6.68 9.78 -7.48
C GLY A 73 6.55 11.30 -7.35
N LEU A 74 7.27 11.87 -6.38
CA LEU A 74 7.27 13.31 -6.12
C LEU A 74 7.90 14.06 -7.30
N VAL A 75 7.07 14.70 -8.13
CA VAL A 75 7.55 15.56 -9.22
C VAL A 75 7.87 16.93 -8.64
N LYS A 76 9.06 17.46 -8.98
CA LYS A 76 9.47 18.82 -8.60
C LYS A 76 8.40 19.82 -9.06
N GLY A 77 7.88 20.63 -8.14
CA GLY A 77 6.78 21.56 -8.42
C GLY A 77 5.39 21.06 -8.02
N ALA A 78 5.29 19.96 -7.25
CA ALA A 78 4.00 19.45 -6.78
C ALA A 78 3.16 20.48 -6.00
N SER A 79 3.80 21.44 -5.32
CA SER A 79 3.12 22.52 -4.59
C SER A 79 2.73 23.72 -5.48
N GLN A 80 3.11 23.75 -6.75
CA GLN A 80 2.97 24.93 -7.62
C GLN A 80 1.67 24.93 -8.47
N GLY A 81 0.72 24.03 -8.19
CA GLY A 81 -0.65 24.15 -8.71
C GLY A 81 -0.88 23.70 -10.16
N ALA A 82 0.12 23.13 -10.85
CA ALA A 82 -0.02 22.59 -12.22
C ALA A 82 -0.85 21.27 -12.32
N GLY A 83 -1.68 20.97 -11.32
CA GLY A 83 -2.64 19.85 -11.32
C GLY A 83 -2.08 18.49 -10.87
N LEU A 84 -0.84 18.13 -11.22
CA LEU A 84 -0.29 16.80 -10.86
C LEU A 84 0.11 16.68 -9.37
N GLY A 85 0.57 17.78 -8.76
CA GLY A 85 1.04 17.74 -7.38
C GLY A 85 -0.05 17.81 -6.30
N ASN A 86 -1.20 18.39 -6.61
CA ASN A 86 -2.35 18.36 -5.71
C ASN A 86 -2.89 16.94 -5.55
N LYS A 87 -2.91 16.15 -6.64
CA LYS A 87 -3.26 14.72 -6.59
C LYS A 87 -2.27 13.91 -5.75
N PHE A 88 -0.98 14.24 -5.83
CA PHE A 88 0.05 13.64 -4.99
C PHE A 88 -0.19 13.92 -3.50
N LEU A 89 -0.41 15.19 -3.13
CA LEU A 89 -0.69 15.58 -1.74
C LEU A 89 -2.03 15.01 -1.23
N GLU A 90 -3.04 14.93 -2.09
CA GLU A 90 -4.33 14.30 -1.78
C GLU A 90 -4.17 12.81 -1.45
N ASN A 91 -3.37 12.08 -2.24
CA ASN A 91 -3.08 10.67 -1.97
C ASN A 91 -2.33 10.49 -0.64
N ILE A 92 -1.37 11.36 -0.31
CA ILE A 92 -0.69 11.33 1.00
C ILE A 92 -1.68 11.56 2.14
N ARG A 93 -2.58 12.55 2.01
CA ARG A 93 -3.60 12.88 3.03
C ARG A 93 -4.58 11.74 3.31
N ARG A 94 -4.74 10.81 2.37
CA ARG A 94 -5.60 9.61 2.51
C ARG A 94 -4.88 8.43 3.17
N THR A 95 -3.62 8.58 3.56
CA THR A 95 -2.84 7.55 4.24
C THR A 95 -2.65 7.89 5.71
N ASP A 96 -2.61 6.85 6.55
CA ASP A 96 -2.45 6.99 8.00
C ASP A 96 -0.96 7.16 8.38
N ALA A 97 -0.06 6.66 7.55
CA ALA A 97 1.38 6.79 7.73
C ALA A 97 2.14 6.74 6.39
N ILE A 98 3.37 7.27 6.40
CA ILE A 98 4.23 7.40 5.22
C ILE A 98 5.41 6.45 5.33
N VAL A 99 5.69 5.71 4.25
CA VAL A 99 6.89 4.90 4.05
C VAL A 99 7.74 5.59 2.97
N HIS A 100 8.86 6.19 3.36
CA HIS A 100 9.74 6.89 2.43
C HIS A 100 10.86 5.95 1.96
N VAL A 101 10.98 5.82 0.64
CA VAL A 101 12.02 5.06 -0.07
C VAL A 101 13.01 6.01 -0.74
#